data_AF-A0A1B2ADC5-F1
#
_entry.id   AF-A0A1B2ADC5-F1
#
_cell.length_a   1.000
_cell.length_b   1.000
_cell.length_c   1.000
_cell.angle_alpha   90.00
_cell.angle_beta   90.00
_cell.angle_gamma   90.00
#
_symmetry.space_group_name_H-M   'P 1'
#
loop_
_entity.id
_entity.type
_entity.pdbx_description
1 polymer ?
#
loop_
_entity_poly.entity_id
_entity_poly.type
_entity_poly.pdbx_seq_one_letter_code
_entity_poly.pdbx_strand_id
1 'polypeptide(L)'
;MTVAKPAIALIPAALLAACATPGNYPSLAQRPAERVEGTFQPDDAVSEVPAPVQPSADLAARLADLVAQAEAGHREFQASTPAAERLAGNSGGTASDSWAAAQVALADLDSIRSRVAVALAELDSLWVDATVEAGPREAIGSARATVEALVVQEDTVLARLRGRI
;
A
#
# COMPACT_ATOMS: atom_id res chain seq x y z
N MET A 1 -62.32 -21.10 38.08
CA MET A 1 -61.46 -20.23 38.91
C MET A 1 -60.48 -19.53 37.98
N THR A 2 -60.75 -18.27 37.67
CA THR A 2 -60.00 -17.41 36.76
C THR A 2 -58.75 -16.88 37.48
N VAL A 3 -57.56 -17.21 36.97
CA VAL A 3 -56.33 -16.52 37.39
C VAL A 3 -55.85 -15.69 36.21
N ALA A 4 -56.08 -14.38 36.33
CA ALA A 4 -55.58 -13.37 35.42
C ALA A 4 -54.03 -13.35 35.46
N LYS A 5 -53.40 -13.50 34.30
CA LYS A 5 -51.96 -13.26 34.11
C LYS A 5 -51.70 -12.50 32.80
N PRO A 6 -51.97 -11.18 32.73
CA PRO A 6 -51.32 -10.32 31.74
C PRO A 6 -50.52 -9.17 32.39
N ALA A 7 -50.35 -9.14 33.72
CA ALA A 7 -49.79 -7.98 34.41
C ALA A 7 -48.25 -7.97 34.55
N ILE A 8 -47.57 -9.11 34.38
CA ILE A 8 -46.13 -9.21 34.70
C ILE A 8 -45.24 -8.72 33.54
N ALA A 9 -45.72 -8.73 32.29
CA ALA A 9 -44.95 -8.30 31.13
C ALA A 9 -44.92 -6.76 30.92
N LEU A 10 -45.76 -6.00 31.63
CA LEU A 10 -45.85 -4.54 31.46
C LEU A 10 -44.82 -3.75 32.29
N ILE A 11 -44.24 -4.40 33.31
CA ILE A 11 -43.32 -3.77 34.28
C ILE A 11 -41.99 -3.34 33.64
N PRO A 12 -41.28 -4.14 32.82
CA PRO A 12 -40.02 -3.69 32.23
C PRO A 12 -40.23 -2.56 31.20
N ALA A 13 -41.35 -2.55 30.48
CA ALA A 13 -41.68 -1.48 29.52
C ALA A 13 -41.93 -0.12 30.20
N ALA A 14 -42.50 -0.12 31.42
CA ALA A 14 -42.71 1.11 32.19
C ALA A 14 -41.41 1.69 32.78
N LEU A 15 -40.39 0.87 33.05
CA LEU A 15 -39.10 1.32 33.58
C LEU A 15 -38.18 1.98 32.53
N LEU A 16 -38.36 1.68 31.24
CA LEU A 16 -37.61 2.29 30.14
C LEU A 16 -38.07 3.72 29.80
N ALA A 17 -39.28 4.12 30.19
CA ALA A 17 -39.83 5.45 29.93
C ALA A 17 -39.18 6.56 30.79
N ALA A 18 -38.40 6.21 31.82
CA ALA A 18 -37.74 7.16 32.71
C ALA A 18 -36.58 7.92 32.05
N CYS A 19 -35.97 7.39 30.97
CA CYS A 19 -34.81 8.00 30.32
C CYS A 19 -35.15 9.12 29.33
N ALA A 20 -36.42 9.29 28.97
CA ALA A 20 -36.88 10.32 28.04
C ALA A 20 -38.10 11.05 28.63
N THR A 21 -37.89 11.74 29.75
CA THR A 21 -38.90 12.66 30.28
C THR A 21 -38.88 13.93 29.42
N PRO A 22 -39.93 14.23 28.63
CA PRO A 22 -39.97 15.47 27.87
C PRO A 22 -39.99 16.65 28.84
N GLY A 23 -38.92 17.42 28.83
CA GLY A 23 -38.75 18.62 29.65
C GLY A 23 -38.56 19.86 28.81
N ASN A 24 -38.43 21.02 29.46
CA ASN A 24 -37.92 22.22 28.81
C ASN A 24 -36.44 22.02 28.47
N TYR A 25 -36.17 21.39 27.33
CA TYR A 25 -34.82 21.29 26.80
C TYR A 25 -34.34 22.68 26.41
N PRO A 26 -33.07 23.02 26.69
CA PRO A 26 -32.49 24.23 26.16
C PRO A 26 -32.53 24.20 24.63
N SER A 27 -32.70 25.36 24.01
CA SER A 27 -32.65 25.48 22.56
C SER A 27 -31.29 24.96 22.04
N LEU A 28 -31.34 24.16 20.96
CA LEU A 28 -30.15 23.81 20.16
C LEU A 28 -29.77 24.93 19.17
N ALA A 29 -30.51 26.03 19.16
CA ALA A 29 -30.07 27.21 18.43
C ALA A 29 -28.74 27.70 19.00
N GLN A 30 -27.81 28.03 18.11
CA GLN A 30 -26.51 28.59 18.45
C GLN A 30 -26.70 29.79 19.40
N ARG A 31 -26.02 29.76 20.55
CA ARG A 31 -26.17 30.81 21.57
C ARG A 31 -25.50 32.10 21.09
N PRO A 32 -25.96 33.29 21.54
CA PRO A 32 -25.29 34.54 21.22
C PRO A 32 -23.80 34.55 21.58
N ALA A 33 -23.41 33.89 22.69
CA ALA A 33 -22.02 33.76 23.12
C ALA A 33 -21.17 32.80 22.26
N GLU A 34 -21.80 31.98 21.42
CA GLU A 34 -21.14 31.05 20.49
C GLU A 34 -21.02 31.66 19.08
N ARG A 35 -21.58 32.84 18.85
CA ARG A 35 -21.35 33.64 17.63
C ARG A 35 -20.10 34.50 17.78
N VAL A 36 -18.98 33.85 18.08
CA VAL A 36 -17.67 34.49 17.96
C VAL A 36 -17.20 34.24 16.53
N GLU A 37 -17.40 35.23 15.67
CA GLU A 37 -16.78 35.23 14.34
C GLU A 37 -15.35 35.72 14.49
N GLY A 38 -14.38 34.86 14.16
CA GLY A 38 -13.00 35.27 13.99
C GLY A 38 -12.81 35.78 12.56
N THR A 39 -12.45 37.05 12.40
CA THR A 39 -11.93 37.54 11.12
C THR A 39 -10.43 37.22 11.06
N PHE A 40 -10.03 36.36 10.15
CA PHE A 40 -8.64 36.18 9.78
C PHE A 40 -8.39 36.91 8.46
N GLN A 41 -7.49 37.88 8.47
CA GLN A 41 -6.93 38.43 7.25
C GLN A 41 -5.75 37.52 6.88
N PRO A 42 -5.84 36.67 5.83
CA PRO A 42 -4.66 35.97 5.37
C PRO A 42 -3.63 37.02 4.92
N ASP A 43 -2.39 36.90 5.39
CA ASP A 43 -1.31 37.69 4.83
C ASP A 43 -1.23 37.40 3.33
N ASP A 44 -1.13 38.44 2.50
CA ASP A 44 -0.88 38.32 1.05
C ASP A 44 0.54 37.76 0.75
N ALA A 45 1.28 37.36 1.78
CA ALA A 45 2.52 36.62 1.64
C ALA A 45 2.23 35.28 0.95
N VAL A 46 2.58 35.21 -0.33
CA VAL A 46 2.72 33.94 -1.06
C VAL A 46 3.60 33.05 -0.18
N SER A 47 3.05 31.97 0.36
CA SER A 47 3.86 30.98 1.06
C SER A 47 4.92 30.49 0.07
N GLU A 48 6.18 30.87 0.29
CA GLU A 48 7.29 30.36 -0.47
C GLU A 48 7.33 28.85 -0.26
N VAL A 49 7.05 28.08 -1.32
CA VAL A 49 7.21 26.63 -1.29
C VAL A 49 8.70 26.38 -1.07
N PRO A 50 9.11 25.68 0.01
CA PRO A 50 10.51 25.37 0.23
C PRO A 50 11.09 24.65 -1.00
N ALA A 51 12.28 25.07 -1.43
CA ALA A 51 12.94 24.41 -2.55
C ALA A 51 13.16 22.91 -2.25
N PRO A 52 13.11 22.03 -3.27
CA PRO A 52 13.34 20.60 -3.07
C PRO A 52 14.72 20.35 -2.48
N VAL A 53 14.76 19.56 -1.40
CA VAL A 53 16.02 19.10 -0.81
C VAL A 53 16.75 18.25 -1.84
N GLN A 54 17.99 18.63 -2.15
CA GLN A 54 18.85 17.89 -3.08
C GLN A 54 19.52 16.73 -2.35
N PRO A 55 19.70 15.56 -3.00
CA PRO A 55 20.44 14.46 -2.39
C PRO A 55 21.92 14.82 -2.23
N SER A 56 22.55 14.31 -1.18
CA SER A 56 24.00 14.32 -1.07
C SER A 56 24.63 13.48 -2.19
N ALA A 57 25.92 13.70 -2.48
CA ALA A 57 26.65 12.89 -3.47
C ALA A 57 26.62 11.39 -3.12
N ASP A 58 26.79 11.06 -1.84
CA ASP A 58 26.76 9.66 -1.37
C ASP A 58 25.38 9.03 -1.56
N LEU A 59 24.30 9.77 -1.27
CA LEU A 59 22.94 9.28 -1.49
C LEU A 59 22.66 9.12 -2.99
N ALA A 60 23.07 10.09 -3.82
CA ALA A 60 22.91 10.00 -5.26
C ALA A 60 23.63 8.77 -5.84
N ALA A 61 24.86 8.49 -5.39
CA ALA A 61 25.60 7.29 -5.76
C ALA A 61 24.87 6.01 -5.31
N ARG A 62 24.40 5.96 -4.06
CA ARG A 62 23.64 4.81 -3.55
C ARG A 62 22.35 4.55 -4.33
N LEU A 63 21.61 5.60 -4.70
CA LEU A 63 20.41 5.48 -5.53
C LEU A 63 20.75 4.91 -6.91
N ALA A 64 21.83 5.39 -7.54
CA ALA A 64 22.28 4.88 -8.82
C ALA A 64 22.69 3.39 -8.74
N ASP A 65 23.40 3.00 -7.68
CA ASP A 65 23.80 1.62 -7.45
C ASP A 65 22.60 0.68 -7.26
N LEU A 66 21.56 1.10 -6.53
CA LEU A 66 20.35 0.32 -6.33
C LEU A 66 19.56 0.13 -7.64
N VAL A 67 19.46 1.19 -8.45
CA VAL A 67 18.83 1.11 -9.78
C VAL A 67 19.63 0.18 -10.69
N ALA A 68 20.95 0.31 -10.72
CA ALA A 68 21.81 -0.54 -11.56
C ALA A 68 21.73 -2.02 -11.16
N GLN A 69 21.63 -2.32 -9.87
CA GLN A 69 21.43 -3.68 -9.35
C GLN A 69 20.07 -4.26 -9.81
N ALA A 70 19.00 -3.47 -9.70
CA ALA A 70 17.67 -3.86 -10.16
C ALA A 70 17.65 -4.12 -11.68
N GLU A 71 18.24 -3.21 -12.48
CA GLU A 71 18.34 -3.37 -13.93
C GLU A 71 19.17 -4.59 -14.34
N ALA A 72 20.23 -4.91 -13.60
CA ALA A 72 21.02 -6.11 -13.83
C ALA A 72 20.22 -7.38 -13.55
N GLY A 73 19.49 -7.44 -12.43
CA GLY A 73 18.58 -8.54 -12.13
C GLY A 73 17.48 -8.68 -13.18
N HIS A 74 16.91 -7.56 -13.64
CA HIS A 74 15.90 -7.56 -14.69
C HIS A 74 16.41 -8.11 -16.03
N ARG A 75 17.63 -7.72 -16.44
CA ARG A 75 18.25 -8.29 -17.65
C ARG A 75 18.47 -9.79 -17.53
N GLU A 76 18.86 -10.27 -16.35
CA GLU A 76 19.00 -11.71 -16.09
C GLU A 76 17.63 -12.42 -16.14
N PHE A 77 16.59 -11.82 -15.57
CA PHE A 77 15.22 -12.34 -15.63
C PHE A 77 14.76 -12.47 -17.09
N GLN A 78 14.96 -11.42 -17.89
CA GLN A 78 14.63 -11.42 -19.32
C GLN A 78 15.42 -12.51 -20.08
N ALA A 79 16.70 -12.70 -19.77
CA ALA A 79 17.53 -13.72 -20.41
C ALA A 79 17.07 -15.15 -20.06
N SER A 80 16.56 -15.36 -18.84
CA SER A 80 16.05 -16.66 -18.37
C SER A 80 14.61 -16.97 -18.81
N THR A 81 13.83 -15.93 -19.16
CA THR A 81 12.41 -16.05 -19.52
C THR A 81 12.13 -17.03 -20.68
N PRO A 82 12.85 -17.02 -21.80
CA PRO A 82 12.57 -17.93 -22.92
C PRO A 82 12.70 -19.42 -22.58
N ALA A 83 13.61 -19.77 -21.64
CA ALA A 83 13.77 -21.15 -21.19
C ALA A 83 12.56 -21.59 -20.35
N ALA A 84 12.12 -20.75 -19.42
CA ALA A 84 10.93 -20.99 -18.62
C ALA A 84 9.66 -21.05 -19.49
N GLU A 85 9.52 -20.18 -20.49
CA GLU A 85 8.42 -20.20 -21.46
C GLU A 85 8.31 -21.54 -22.20
N ARG A 86 9.45 -22.06 -22.68
CA ARG A 86 9.50 -23.36 -23.35
C ARG A 86 9.10 -24.51 -22.43
N LEU A 87 9.63 -24.53 -21.21
CA LEU A 87 9.35 -25.61 -20.25
C LEU A 87 7.89 -25.57 -19.81
N ALA A 88 7.35 -24.39 -19.51
CA ALA A 88 5.93 -24.22 -19.19
C ALA A 88 5.03 -24.62 -20.36
N GLY A 89 5.40 -24.27 -21.60
CA GLY A 89 4.64 -24.65 -22.79
C GLY A 89 4.60 -26.15 -23.09
N ASN A 90 5.60 -26.90 -22.62
CA ASN A 90 5.71 -28.35 -22.80
C ASN A 90 5.34 -29.14 -21.53
N SER A 91 4.80 -28.47 -20.50
CA SER A 91 4.45 -29.10 -19.23
C SER A 91 3.39 -30.18 -19.46
N GLY A 92 3.66 -31.37 -18.92
CA GLY A 92 2.69 -32.46 -18.86
C GLY A 92 1.72 -32.29 -17.71
N GLY A 93 1.00 -33.36 -17.38
CA GLY A 93 0.14 -33.38 -16.19
C GLY A 93 0.93 -33.16 -14.91
N THR A 94 0.24 -32.72 -13.85
CA THR A 94 0.81 -32.53 -12.51
C THR A 94 1.61 -33.76 -12.06
N ALA A 95 2.74 -33.52 -11.40
CA ALA A 95 3.69 -34.53 -10.94
C ALA A 95 4.44 -35.34 -12.03
N SER A 96 4.29 -34.99 -13.31
CA SER A 96 5.18 -35.48 -14.36
C SER A 96 6.56 -34.81 -14.31
N ASP A 97 7.57 -35.45 -14.92
CA ASP A 97 8.93 -34.89 -14.99
C ASP A 97 8.96 -33.53 -15.72
N SER A 98 8.15 -33.36 -16.78
CA SER A 98 8.07 -32.09 -17.51
C SER A 98 7.37 -31.00 -16.71
N TRP A 99 6.38 -31.35 -15.87
CA TRP A 99 5.80 -30.42 -14.91
C TRP A 99 6.82 -30.01 -13.84
N ALA A 100 7.57 -30.96 -13.27
CA ALA A 100 8.60 -30.66 -12.29
C ALA A 100 9.69 -29.74 -12.87
N ALA A 101 10.11 -29.98 -14.13
CA ALA A 101 11.06 -29.12 -14.82
C ALA A 101 10.52 -27.69 -15.03
N ALA A 102 9.23 -27.54 -15.37
CA ALA A 102 8.60 -26.22 -15.47
C ALA A 102 8.55 -25.49 -14.13
N GLN A 103 8.24 -26.20 -13.04
CA GLN A 103 8.23 -25.63 -11.68
C GLN A 103 9.61 -25.12 -11.25
N VAL A 104 10.67 -25.87 -11.54
CA VAL A 104 12.06 -25.43 -11.25
C VAL A 104 12.39 -24.16 -12.02
N ALA A 105 12.08 -24.10 -13.32
CA ALA A 105 12.35 -22.92 -14.12
C ALA A 105 11.56 -21.67 -13.64
N LEU A 106 10.34 -21.86 -13.14
CA LEU A 106 9.59 -20.76 -12.50
C LEU A 106 10.21 -20.33 -11.17
N ALA A 107 10.72 -21.27 -10.37
CA ALA A 107 11.41 -20.96 -9.13
C ALA A 107 12.71 -20.18 -9.39
N ASP A 108 13.44 -20.51 -10.46
CA ASP A 108 14.62 -19.76 -10.89
C ASP A 108 14.28 -18.31 -11.25
N LEU A 109 13.20 -18.09 -12.01
CA LEU A 109 12.70 -16.75 -12.30
C LEU A 109 12.27 -15.99 -11.03
N ASP A 110 11.59 -16.66 -10.10
CA ASP A 110 11.14 -16.06 -8.84
C ASP A 110 12.34 -15.66 -7.94
N SER A 111 13.42 -16.46 -7.96
CA SER A 111 14.68 -16.15 -7.29
C SER A 111 15.34 -14.89 -7.88
N ILE A 112 15.36 -14.75 -9.21
CA ILE A 112 15.88 -13.53 -9.86
C ILE A 112 15.01 -12.31 -9.50
N ARG A 113 13.69 -12.43 -9.64
CA ARG A 113 12.73 -11.37 -9.29
C ARG A 113 12.86 -10.93 -7.83
N SER A 114 13.12 -11.88 -6.93
CA SER A 114 13.35 -11.57 -5.52
C SER A 114 14.56 -10.66 -5.29
N ARG A 115 15.64 -10.80 -6.09
CA ARG A 115 16.80 -9.89 -6.01
C ARG A 115 16.45 -8.47 -6.44
N VAL A 116 15.61 -8.31 -7.47
CA VAL A 116 15.12 -7.00 -7.92
C VAL A 116 14.22 -6.36 -6.85
N ALA A 117 13.35 -7.16 -6.23
CA ALA A 117 12.48 -6.71 -5.15
C ALA A 117 13.23 -6.29 -3.87
N VAL A 118 14.39 -6.88 -3.58
CA VAL A 118 15.26 -6.45 -2.47
C VAL A 118 15.76 -5.02 -2.70
N ALA A 119 16.20 -4.69 -3.92
CA ALA A 119 16.61 -3.32 -4.25
C ALA A 119 15.45 -2.32 -4.08
N LEU A 120 14.22 -2.70 -4.46
CA LEU A 120 13.03 -1.89 -4.22
C LEU A 120 12.76 -1.67 -2.73
N ALA A 121 12.88 -2.71 -1.91
CA ALA A 121 12.66 -2.62 -0.46
C ALA A 121 13.67 -1.69 0.24
N GLU A 122 14.93 -1.66 -0.24
CA GLU A 122 15.92 -0.69 0.24
C GLU A 122 15.53 0.75 -0.12
N LEU A 123 15.06 0.98 -1.35
CA LEU A 123 14.57 2.29 -1.79
C LEU A 123 13.32 2.73 -1.01
N ASP A 124 12.42 1.80 -0.68
CA ASP A 124 11.25 2.05 0.17
C ASP A 124 11.66 2.48 1.59
N SER A 125 12.69 1.85 2.15
CA SER A 125 13.24 2.24 3.46
C SER A 125 13.79 3.67 3.43
N LEU A 126 14.57 4.01 2.40
CA LEU A 126 15.08 5.37 2.19
C LEU A 126 13.94 6.40 2.04
N TRP A 127 12.85 6.02 1.38
CA TRP A 127 11.70 6.90 1.21
C TRP A 127 10.96 7.18 2.51
N VAL A 128 10.79 6.15 3.35
CA VAL A 128 10.21 6.32 4.69
C VAL A 128 11.07 7.28 5.51
N ASP A 129 12.38 7.07 5.56
CA ASP A 129 13.33 7.93 6.29
C ASP A 129 13.25 9.39 5.77
N ALA A 130 13.27 9.59 4.46
CA ALA A 130 13.15 10.92 3.86
C ALA A 130 11.76 11.57 4.07
N THR A 131 10.72 10.78 4.37
CA THR A 131 9.40 11.32 4.77
C THR A 131 9.48 11.95 6.16
N VAL A 132 10.14 11.26 7.09
CA VAL A 132 10.24 11.68 8.50
C VAL A 132 11.17 12.87 8.65
N GLU A 133 12.32 12.84 7.98
CA GLU A 133 13.39 13.84 8.11
C GLU A 133 13.28 15.02 7.11
N ALA A 134 12.17 15.12 6.36
CA ALA A 134 12.01 16.10 5.27
C ALA A 134 13.18 16.07 4.26
N GLY A 135 13.60 14.86 3.87
CA GLY A 135 14.76 14.62 3.01
C GLY A 135 14.48 14.75 1.50
N PRO A 136 15.42 14.31 0.64
CA PRO A 136 15.36 14.44 -0.83
C PRO A 136 14.40 13.43 -1.48
N ARG A 137 13.10 13.55 -1.17
CA ARG A 137 12.05 12.59 -1.57
C ARG A 137 11.92 12.46 -3.08
N GLU A 138 12.06 13.54 -3.83
CA GLU A 138 11.90 13.51 -5.30
C GLU A 138 12.92 12.57 -5.96
N ALA A 139 14.19 12.66 -5.59
CA ALA A 139 15.25 11.79 -6.12
C ALA A 139 15.02 10.32 -5.76
N ILE A 140 14.65 10.04 -4.50
CA ILE A 140 14.37 8.68 -4.02
C ILE A 140 13.12 8.12 -4.73
N GLY A 141 12.08 8.93 -4.89
CA GLY A 141 10.84 8.56 -5.58
C GLY A 141 11.05 8.20 -7.04
N SER A 142 11.91 8.94 -7.74
CA SER A 142 12.28 8.63 -9.12
C SER A 142 12.95 7.25 -9.23
N ALA A 143 13.93 6.96 -8.36
CA ALA A 143 14.58 5.65 -8.31
C ALA A 143 13.59 4.52 -7.98
N ARG A 144 12.68 4.74 -7.02
CA ARG A 144 11.60 3.79 -6.66
C ARG A 144 10.71 3.47 -7.84
N ALA A 145 10.20 4.50 -8.53
CA ALA A 145 9.30 4.31 -9.67
C ALA A 145 9.95 3.51 -10.79
N THR A 146 11.25 3.74 -11.06
CA THR A 146 12.00 2.94 -12.02
C THR A 146 12.03 1.46 -11.64
N VAL A 147 12.41 1.14 -10.40
CA VAL A 147 12.53 -0.27 -9.96
C VAL A 147 11.17 -0.94 -9.82
N GLU A 148 10.15 -0.23 -9.32
CA GLU A 148 8.77 -0.71 -9.23
C GLU A 148 8.25 -1.15 -10.61
N ALA A 149 8.51 -0.36 -11.65
CA ALA A 149 8.11 -0.71 -13.01
C ALA A 149 8.78 -2.00 -13.52
N LEU A 150 10.01 -2.30 -13.10
CA LEU A 150 10.68 -3.56 -13.44
C LEU A 150 10.00 -4.75 -12.73
N VAL A 151 9.75 -4.62 -11.42
CA VAL A 151 9.08 -5.65 -10.63
C VAL A 151 7.69 -5.99 -11.19
N VAL A 152 6.91 -4.97 -11.57
CA VAL A 152 5.59 -5.17 -12.18
C VAL A 152 5.67 -5.95 -13.51
N GLN A 153 6.68 -5.69 -14.33
CA GLN A 153 6.89 -6.43 -15.58
C GLN A 153 7.22 -7.91 -15.30
N GLU A 154 8.11 -8.17 -14.35
CA GLU A 154 8.51 -9.53 -13.94
C GLU A 154 7.33 -10.32 -13.37
N ASP A 155 6.55 -9.69 -12.49
CA ASP A 155 5.35 -10.28 -11.88
C ASP A 155 4.31 -10.63 -12.94
N THR A 156 4.13 -9.78 -13.96
CA THR A 156 3.24 -10.05 -15.09
C THR A 156 3.68 -11.29 -15.87
N VAL A 157 4.99 -11.42 -16.13
CA VAL A 157 5.55 -12.59 -16.83
C VAL A 157 5.35 -13.86 -16.00
N LEU A 158 5.71 -13.83 -14.70
CA LEU A 158 5.56 -14.96 -13.79
C LEU A 158 4.09 -15.40 -13.67
N ALA A 159 3.16 -14.46 -13.49
CA ALA A 159 1.73 -14.76 -13.40
C ALA A 159 1.21 -15.44 -14.68
N ARG A 160 1.61 -14.92 -15.85
CA ARG A 160 1.27 -15.53 -17.15
C ARG A 160 1.80 -16.95 -17.28
N LEU A 161 3.05 -17.21 -16.88
CA LEU A 161 3.64 -18.55 -16.99
C LEU A 161 3.02 -19.54 -16.01
N ARG A 162 2.76 -19.11 -14.77
CA ARG A 162 2.06 -19.92 -13.75
C ARG A 162 0.66 -20.32 -14.20
N GLY A 163 -0.05 -19.46 -14.94
CA GLY A 163 -1.37 -19.80 -15.49
C GLY A 163 -1.36 -20.83 -16.62
N ARG A 164 -0.20 -21.29 -17.10
CA ARG A 164 -0.07 -22.25 -18.21
C ARG A 164 0.19 -23.69 -17.76
N ILE A 165 0.55 -23.91 -16.51
CA ILE A 165 0.95 -25.22 -15.95
C ILE A 165 0.07 -25.62 -14.78
#